data_AF-A0AAD7QTD8-F1
#
_entry.id   AF-A0AAD7QTD8-F1
#
_cell.length_a   1.000
_cell.length_b   1.000
_cell.length_c   1.000
_cell.angle_alpha   90.00
_cell.angle_beta   90.00
_cell.angle_gamma   90.00
#
_symmetry.space_group_name_H-M   'P 1'
#
loop_
_entity.id
_entity.type
_entity.pdbx_description
1 polymer ?
#
loop_
_entity_poly.entity_id
_entity_poly.type
_entity_poly.pdbx_seq_one_letter_code
_entity_poly.pdbx_strand_id
1 'polypeptide(L)'
;MVSEGKYTGGRHFRRVPDVTDKESILSFARMAANAYTEDPSSDGWVEVGAPWNRSLGIGWDSDGVRGQVFVATARSVVVIALKGTTTLLSTNGSDTYENDKINDNLLFSCCCGRVSFAWTTVCDCYTKDTYTCSQTCLERELRSKDKYYEASLRVYHDVAKLYPTSSIWLTGHSLAASLSSLIAQTHGVPAVAFAAPGEKLAASRLHLPTWLHPDSEKHIWHFGNTADPLFMGTCNGPLSVCAIGGYAMESQCHSGLECVYDTVADKDYEMSLTYHKIEKVIEIIDEYDKPAACSRPMSCQDCYLWNFIRD
;
A
#
# COMPACT_ATOMS: atom_id res chain seq x y z
N MET A 1 3.96 16.73 12.65
CA MET A 1 2.70 16.08 12.21
C MET A 1 2.06 16.66 10.95
N VAL A 2 1.90 17.98 10.82
CA VAL A 2 1.31 18.60 9.62
C VAL A 2 2.23 19.67 9.08
N SER A 3 2.53 19.66 7.79
CA SER A 3 3.18 20.77 7.09
C SER A 3 2.21 21.48 6.15
N GLU A 4 2.41 22.79 5.95
CA GLU A 4 1.60 23.60 5.02
C GLU A 4 2.20 23.52 3.61
N GLY A 5 1.50 22.84 2.69
CA GLY A 5 1.84 22.89 1.26
C GLY A 5 1.44 24.25 0.66
N LYS A 6 2.40 25.02 0.15
CA LYS A 6 2.12 26.27 -0.58
C LYS A 6 1.71 25.94 -2.03
N TYR A 7 0.43 26.10 -2.35
CA TYR A 7 -0.05 26.16 -3.73
C TYR A 7 -0.23 27.62 -4.17
N THR A 8 0.39 28.01 -5.27
CA THR A 8 0.11 29.28 -5.96
C THR A 8 -1.09 29.08 -6.90
N GLY A 9 -2.30 29.22 -6.38
CA GLY A 9 -3.52 29.24 -7.20
C GLY A 9 -4.77 28.75 -6.47
N GLY A 10 -5.47 29.65 -5.76
CA GLY A 10 -6.79 29.38 -5.16
C GLY A 10 -6.75 28.98 -3.68
N ARG A 11 -7.70 29.50 -2.89
CA ARG A 11 -7.71 29.53 -1.41
C ARG A 11 -8.08 28.19 -0.76
N HIS A 12 -7.25 27.15 -0.91
CA HIS A 12 -7.29 25.98 -0.03
C HIS A 12 -5.86 25.51 0.27
N PHE A 13 -5.33 25.86 1.46
CA PHE A 13 -4.11 25.25 1.97
C PHE A 13 -4.38 23.77 2.23
N ARG A 14 -3.89 22.88 1.36
CA ARG A 14 -4.00 21.44 1.58
C ARG A 14 -2.92 21.05 2.59
N ARG A 15 -3.38 20.60 3.76
CA ARG A 15 -2.51 20.08 4.82
C ARG A 15 -1.93 18.74 4.37
N VAL A 16 -0.64 18.57 4.58
CA VAL A 16 0.06 17.32 4.25
C VAL A 16 0.80 16.79 5.49
N PRO A 17 1.01 15.47 5.59
CA PRO A 17 1.86 14.88 6.61
C PRO A 17 3.25 15.52 6.63
N ASP A 18 3.82 15.71 7.81
CA ASP A 18 5.24 16.06 7.93
C ASP A 18 6.09 14.79 7.92
N VAL A 19 6.62 14.43 6.75
CA VAL A 19 7.42 13.21 6.59
C VAL A 19 8.87 13.34 7.03
N THR A 20 9.28 14.53 7.47
CA THR A 20 10.63 14.78 8.00
C THR A 20 10.70 14.62 9.52
N ASP A 21 9.55 14.55 10.18
CA ASP A 21 9.41 14.33 11.61
C ASP A 21 9.22 12.85 11.94
N LYS A 22 10.11 12.29 12.77
CA LYS A 22 10.12 10.86 13.12
C LYS A 22 8.82 10.41 13.78
N GLU A 23 8.31 11.16 14.75
CA GLU A 23 7.06 10.81 15.43
C GLU A 23 5.85 10.87 14.51
N SER A 24 5.87 11.73 13.48
CA SER A 24 4.84 11.71 12.45
C SER A 24 4.84 10.38 11.71
N ILE A 25 5.99 9.91 11.22
CA ILE A 25 6.11 8.63 10.52
C ILE A 25 5.74 7.45 11.45
N LEU A 26 6.21 7.45 12.69
CA LEU A 26 5.83 6.44 13.67
C LEU A 26 4.32 6.43 13.95
N SER A 27 3.68 7.60 14.04
CA SER A 27 2.22 7.68 14.21
C SER A 27 1.49 7.00 13.05
N PHE A 28 1.92 7.24 11.81
CA PHE A 28 1.33 6.60 10.63
C PHE A 28 1.60 5.09 10.58
N ALA A 29 2.79 4.64 11.01
CA ALA A 29 3.14 3.23 11.09
C ALA A 29 2.31 2.50 12.16
N ARG A 30 2.12 3.12 13.34
CA ARG A 30 1.24 2.61 14.41
C ARG A 30 -0.22 2.54 13.95
N MET A 31 -0.71 3.54 13.20
CA MET A 31 -2.04 3.45 12.58
C MET A 31 -2.16 2.30 11.58
N ALA A 32 -1.13 2.07 10.77
CA ALA A 32 -1.10 0.94 9.82
C ALA A 32 -1.06 -0.41 10.55
N ALA A 33 -0.37 -0.51 11.69
CA ALA A 33 -0.39 -1.69 12.55
C ALA A 33 -1.79 -1.94 13.14
N ASN A 34 -2.43 -0.90 13.68
CA ASN A 34 -3.77 -0.98 14.24
C ASN A 34 -4.86 -1.32 13.22
N ALA A 35 -4.61 -1.13 11.91
CA ALA A 35 -5.53 -1.55 10.87
C ALA A 35 -5.76 -3.08 10.86
N TYR A 36 -4.85 -3.87 11.45
CA TYR A 36 -4.99 -5.32 11.61
C TYR A 36 -5.81 -5.76 12.82
N THR A 37 -6.30 -4.82 13.64
CA THR A 37 -7.09 -5.08 14.85
C THR A 37 -8.48 -4.48 14.75
N GLU A 38 -9.50 -5.24 15.16
CA GLU A 38 -10.90 -4.81 15.16
C GLU A 38 -11.19 -3.77 16.24
N ASP A 39 -10.84 -4.11 17.48
CA ASP A 39 -11.16 -3.33 18.66
C ASP A 39 -9.90 -2.72 19.29
N PRO A 40 -9.87 -1.41 19.59
CA PRO A 40 -8.80 -0.75 20.33
C PRO A 40 -8.47 -1.31 21.71
N SER A 41 -9.36 -2.10 22.31
CA SER A 41 -9.14 -2.81 23.57
C SER A 41 -8.40 -4.15 23.41
N SER A 42 -8.15 -4.58 22.17
CA SER A 42 -7.42 -5.82 21.89
C SER A 42 -5.94 -5.71 22.23
N ASP A 43 -5.31 -6.81 22.67
CA ASP A 43 -3.89 -6.87 23.04
C ASP A 43 -2.92 -6.45 21.91
N GLY A 44 -3.37 -6.45 20.66
CA GLY A 44 -2.58 -6.02 19.49
C GLY A 44 -2.65 -4.53 19.16
N TRP A 45 -3.46 -3.74 19.90
CA TRP A 45 -3.60 -2.31 19.62
C TRP A 45 -2.41 -1.52 20.17
N VAL A 46 -1.82 -0.68 19.33
CA VAL A 46 -0.70 0.20 19.69
C VAL A 46 -1.20 1.64 19.84
N GLU A 47 -0.85 2.28 20.95
CA GLU A 47 -1.18 3.69 21.19
C GLU A 47 -0.50 4.60 20.15
N VAL A 48 -1.31 5.29 19.35
CA VAL A 48 -0.82 6.22 18.32
C VAL A 48 -0.37 7.54 18.96
N GLY A 49 -1.03 7.96 20.05
CA GLY A 49 -0.77 9.21 20.75
C GLY A 49 -1.53 10.42 20.17
N ALA A 50 -1.41 11.57 20.86
CA ALA A 50 -2.05 12.80 20.43
C ALA A 50 -1.55 13.26 19.05
N PRO A 51 -2.40 13.84 18.18
CA PRO A 51 -3.76 14.29 18.43
C PRO A 51 -4.85 13.23 18.17
N TRP A 52 -4.49 11.95 17.99
CA TRP A 52 -5.40 10.89 17.55
C TRP A 52 -6.09 10.26 18.76
N ASN A 53 -7.38 10.50 18.94
CA ASN A 53 -8.12 10.04 20.13
C ASN A 53 -9.41 9.27 19.82
N ARG A 54 -9.72 9.04 18.55
CA ARG A 54 -10.88 8.28 18.09
C ARG A 54 -10.50 7.42 16.90
N SER A 55 -10.90 6.16 16.96
CA SER A 55 -10.89 5.23 15.84
C SER A 55 -12.30 4.73 15.52
N LEU A 56 -12.53 4.38 14.26
CA LEU A 56 -13.72 3.68 13.79
C LEU A 56 -13.28 2.52 12.88
N GLY A 57 -13.70 1.30 13.20
CA GLY A 57 -13.40 0.12 12.40
C GLY A 57 -14.07 0.13 11.03
N ILE A 58 -13.43 -0.53 10.06
CA ILE A 58 -13.90 -0.67 8.68
C ILE A 58 -13.99 -2.16 8.34
N GLY A 59 -15.14 -2.61 7.83
CA GLY A 59 -15.29 -3.90 7.10
C GLY A 59 -15.13 -5.19 7.92
N TRP A 60 -15.15 -5.12 9.25
CA TRP A 60 -14.95 -6.28 10.13
C TRP A 60 -16.09 -7.30 10.11
N ASP A 61 -17.24 -6.94 9.55
CA ASP A 61 -18.43 -7.77 9.36
C ASP A 61 -18.41 -8.64 8.08
N SER A 62 -17.35 -8.54 7.28
CA SER A 62 -17.20 -9.29 6.01
C SER A 62 -15.75 -9.71 5.72
N ASP A 63 -15.55 -10.43 4.63
CA ASP A 63 -14.27 -10.91 4.10
C ASP A 63 -13.58 -9.92 3.13
N GLY A 64 -14.09 -8.68 3.07
CA GLY A 64 -13.58 -7.60 2.21
C GLY A 64 -12.48 -6.74 2.84
N VAL A 65 -12.34 -5.52 2.32
CA VAL A 65 -11.36 -4.52 2.81
C VAL A 65 -11.66 -4.16 4.26
N ARG A 66 -10.63 -4.24 5.12
CA ARG A 66 -10.71 -3.84 6.53
C ARG A 66 -9.78 -2.68 6.85
N GLY A 67 -9.96 -2.11 8.03
CA GLY A 67 -9.10 -1.03 8.50
C GLY A 67 -9.68 -0.25 9.67
N GLN A 68 -9.13 0.95 9.87
CA GLN A 68 -9.46 1.88 10.93
C GLN A 68 -9.44 3.32 10.42
N VAL A 69 -10.34 4.17 10.91
CA VAL A 69 -10.35 5.62 10.63
C VAL A 69 -9.91 6.38 11.88
N PHE A 70 -8.78 7.08 11.81
CA PHE A 70 -8.26 7.91 12.90
C PHE A 70 -8.65 9.36 12.70
N VAL A 71 -9.19 9.99 13.75
CA VAL A 71 -9.61 11.40 13.71
C VAL A 71 -8.76 12.22 14.66
N ALA A 72 -8.12 13.27 14.15
CA ALA A 72 -7.40 14.22 14.99
C ALA A 72 -8.38 14.97 15.92
N THR A 73 -7.94 15.35 17.11
CA THR A 73 -8.77 15.99 18.16
C THR A 73 -9.53 17.23 17.66
N ALA A 74 -8.92 18.04 16.78
CA ALA A 74 -9.56 19.22 16.16
C ALA A 74 -10.50 18.89 14.99
N ARG A 75 -10.68 17.60 14.65
CA ARG A 75 -11.38 17.06 13.48
C ARG A 75 -10.96 17.66 12.14
N SER A 76 -9.79 18.27 12.09
CA SER A 76 -9.29 18.91 10.88
C SER A 76 -8.64 17.95 9.90
N VAL A 77 -8.21 16.79 10.39
CA VAL A 77 -7.54 15.74 9.64
C VAL A 77 -8.14 14.39 10.04
N VAL A 78 -8.39 13.55 9.04
CA VAL A 78 -8.85 12.18 9.16
C VAL A 78 -7.88 11.29 8.40
N VAL A 79 -7.39 10.23 9.03
CA VAL A 79 -6.51 9.25 8.40
C VAL A 79 -7.27 7.94 8.24
N ILE A 80 -7.33 7.42 7.03
CA ILE A 80 -7.86 6.07 6.76
C ILE A 80 -6.66 5.13 6.72
N ALA A 81 -6.61 4.20 7.67
CA ALA A 81 -5.62 3.13 7.74
C ALA A 81 -6.25 1.84 7.24
N LEU A 82 -5.76 1.30 6.10
CA LEU A 82 -6.27 0.05 5.54
C LEU A 82 -5.43 -1.15 6.01
N LYS A 83 -6.09 -2.29 6.20
CA LYS A 83 -5.48 -3.58 6.55
C LYS A 83 -4.89 -4.22 5.29
N GLY A 84 -3.65 -4.68 5.38
CA GLY A 84 -3.03 -5.46 4.31
C GLY A 84 -3.32 -6.96 4.42
N THR A 85 -2.49 -7.76 3.76
CA THR A 85 -2.68 -9.19 3.62
C THR A 85 -2.59 -9.93 4.94
N THR A 86 -3.60 -10.76 5.21
CA THR A 86 -3.51 -11.77 6.26
C THR A 86 -2.45 -12.78 5.85
N THR A 87 -1.36 -12.88 6.59
CA THR A 87 -0.41 -13.97 6.37
C THR A 87 -0.84 -15.21 7.15
N LEU A 88 -0.39 -16.40 6.72
CA LEU A 88 -0.59 -17.66 7.47
C LEU A 88 0.00 -17.62 8.89
N LEU A 89 0.85 -16.61 9.18
CA LEU A 89 1.46 -16.34 10.48
C LEU A 89 0.64 -15.39 11.36
N SER A 90 -0.41 -14.76 10.81
CA SER A 90 -1.40 -14.04 11.60
C SER A 90 -2.27 -15.06 12.32
N THR A 91 -2.10 -15.19 13.63
CA THR A 91 -2.79 -16.17 14.49
C THR A 91 -4.30 -15.94 14.59
N ASN A 92 -4.80 -14.85 14.03
CA ASN A 92 -6.22 -14.54 13.94
C ASN A 92 -6.68 -15.03 12.58
N GLY A 93 -7.18 -16.27 12.53
CA GLY A 93 -7.78 -16.87 11.33
C GLY A 93 -8.90 -15.98 10.81
N SER A 94 -8.54 -15.00 9.99
CA SER A 94 -9.47 -14.00 9.49
C SER A 94 -9.96 -14.42 8.12
N ASP A 95 -11.27 -14.28 7.92
CA ASP A 95 -11.97 -14.68 6.69
C ASP A 95 -11.50 -13.96 5.41
N THR A 96 -10.56 -13.00 5.47
CA THR A 96 -10.09 -12.25 4.29
C THR A 96 -8.93 -12.91 3.53
N TYR A 97 -8.29 -13.97 4.06
CA TYR A 97 -7.03 -14.53 3.50
C TYR A 97 -7.08 -14.79 1.98
N GLU A 98 -8.13 -15.46 1.50
CA GLU A 98 -8.28 -15.79 0.09
C GLU A 98 -8.45 -14.53 -0.78
N ASN A 99 -9.26 -13.57 -0.32
CA ASN A 99 -9.48 -12.32 -1.03
C ASN A 99 -8.23 -11.43 -1.04
N ASP A 100 -7.47 -11.40 0.06
CA ASP A 100 -6.19 -10.69 0.14
C ASP A 100 -5.25 -11.24 -0.94
N LYS A 101 -5.07 -12.56 -1.00
CA LYS A 101 -4.20 -13.25 -1.96
C LYS A 101 -4.63 -13.06 -3.42
N ILE A 102 -5.94 -13.08 -3.69
CA ILE A 102 -6.47 -12.78 -5.03
C ILE A 102 -6.04 -11.38 -5.47
N ASN A 103 -6.17 -10.40 -4.58
CA ASN A 103 -5.86 -9.01 -4.91
C ASN A 103 -4.35 -8.74 -4.96
N ASP A 104 -3.54 -9.39 -4.12
CA ASP A 104 -2.08 -9.38 -4.23
C ASP A 104 -1.64 -9.85 -5.62
N ASN A 105 -2.10 -11.02 -6.03
CA ASN A 105 -1.77 -11.59 -7.33
C ASN A 105 -2.33 -10.76 -8.49
N LEU A 106 -3.47 -10.09 -8.34
CA LEU A 106 -4.02 -9.23 -9.37
C LEU A 106 -3.22 -7.93 -9.53
N LEU A 107 -2.79 -7.32 -8.42
CA LEU A 107 -2.08 -6.04 -8.42
C LEU A 107 -0.62 -6.17 -8.80
N PHE A 108 0.07 -7.22 -8.32
CA PHE A 108 1.53 -7.28 -8.32
C PHE A 108 2.11 -8.31 -9.30
N SER A 109 1.28 -9.12 -9.94
CA SER A 109 1.74 -10.01 -11.01
C SER A 109 1.64 -9.35 -12.39
N CYS A 110 2.45 -9.86 -13.30
CA CYS A 110 2.42 -9.44 -14.69
C CYS A 110 1.17 -9.91 -15.42
N CYS A 111 0.65 -11.10 -15.12
CA CYS A 111 -0.57 -11.61 -15.75
C CYS A 111 -1.36 -12.55 -14.81
N CYS A 112 -2.06 -11.97 -13.84
CA CYS A 112 -2.98 -12.67 -12.93
C CYS A 112 -2.41 -13.91 -12.23
N GLY A 113 -1.17 -13.83 -11.76
CA GLY A 113 -0.52 -14.90 -11.03
C GLY A 113 0.06 -16.01 -11.90
N ARG A 114 0.20 -15.77 -13.22
CA ARG A 114 0.75 -16.73 -14.16
C ARG A 114 2.28 -16.82 -14.06
N VAL A 115 2.76 -17.51 -13.03
CA VAL A 115 4.20 -17.74 -12.79
C VAL A 115 4.67 -19.09 -13.37
N SER A 116 3.85 -20.13 -13.27
CA SER A 116 4.15 -21.46 -13.85
C SER A 116 2.89 -22.24 -14.20
N PHE A 117 3.05 -23.39 -14.88
CA PHE A 117 1.93 -24.25 -15.28
C PHE A 117 1.18 -24.87 -14.10
N ALA A 118 1.83 -24.98 -12.93
CA ALA A 118 1.26 -25.58 -11.73
C ALA A 118 0.41 -24.61 -10.90
N TRP A 119 0.34 -23.33 -11.30
CA TRP A 119 -0.38 -22.28 -10.59
C TRP A 119 -1.76 -22.01 -11.20
N THR A 120 -2.73 -21.80 -10.34
CA THR A 120 -4.05 -21.28 -10.71
C THR A 120 -4.00 -19.76 -10.77
N THR A 121 -4.37 -19.19 -11.92
CA THR A 121 -4.45 -17.74 -12.09
C THR A 121 -5.67 -17.17 -11.38
N VAL A 122 -5.60 -15.90 -10.99
CA VAL A 122 -6.70 -15.18 -10.32
C VAL A 122 -7.68 -14.53 -11.30
N CYS A 123 -7.37 -14.61 -12.59
CA CYS A 123 -8.22 -14.17 -13.69
C CYS A 123 -7.82 -14.88 -14.99
N ASP A 124 -8.63 -14.75 -16.04
CA ASP A 124 -8.45 -15.42 -17.34
C ASP A 124 -7.84 -14.50 -18.43
N CYS A 125 -7.02 -13.51 -18.06
CA CYS A 125 -6.43 -12.56 -19.02
C CYS A 125 -5.22 -13.10 -19.80
N TYR A 126 -4.65 -14.24 -19.38
CA TYR A 126 -3.54 -14.89 -20.09
C TYR A 126 -4.02 -15.42 -21.44
N THR A 127 -3.32 -15.06 -22.52
CA THR A 127 -3.63 -15.63 -23.84
C THR A 127 -2.86 -16.93 -24.03
N LYS A 128 -3.27 -17.80 -24.97
CA LYS A 128 -2.60 -19.09 -25.19
C LYS A 128 -1.14 -18.94 -25.66
N ASP A 129 -0.73 -17.75 -26.09
CA ASP A 129 0.62 -17.44 -26.54
C ASP A 129 1.55 -17.19 -25.35
N THR A 130 2.81 -17.61 -25.50
CA THR A 130 3.81 -17.52 -24.43
C THR A 130 4.06 -16.06 -24.05
N TYR A 131 4.07 -15.77 -22.74
CA TYR A 131 4.24 -14.42 -22.16
C TYR A 131 3.30 -13.37 -22.76
N THR A 132 2.09 -13.74 -23.17
CA THR A 132 1.13 -12.79 -23.75
C THR A 132 -0.10 -12.67 -22.86
N CYS A 133 -0.52 -11.44 -22.59
CA CYS A 133 -1.66 -11.14 -21.71
C CYS A 133 -2.54 -10.05 -22.32
N SER A 134 -3.86 -10.14 -22.16
CA SER A 134 -4.78 -9.06 -22.55
C SER A 134 -4.71 -7.91 -21.54
N GLN A 135 -4.26 -6.76 -22.03
CA GLN A 135 -4.27 -5.51 -21.27
C GLN A 135 -5.70 -5.08 -20.95
N THR A 136 -6.62 -5.11 -21.93
CA THR A 136 -8.02 -4.72 -21.74
C THR A 136 -8.68 -5.54 -20.61
N CYS A 137 -8.38 -6.84 -20.56
CA CYS A 137 -8.85 -7.73 -19.51
C CYS A 137 -8.26 -7.37 -18.14
N LEU A 138 -6.94 -7.17 -18.03
CA LEU A 138 -6.30 -6.80 -16.76
C LEU A 138 -6.86 -5.51 -16.17
N GLU A 139 -7.07 -4.50 -17.02
CA GLU A 139 -7.66 -3.23 -16.63
C GLU A 139 -9.11 -3.39 -16.13
N ARG A 140 -9.89 -4.27 -16.77
CA ARG A 140 -11.25 -4.59 -16.35
C ARG A 140 -11.27 -5.29 -15.00
N GLU A 141 -10.42 -6.31 -14.81
CA GLU A 141 -10.37 -7.07 -13.55
C GLU A 141 -10.01 -6.16 -12.37
N LEU A 142 -9.04 -5.26 -12.52
CA LEU A 142 -8.69 -4.29 -11.47
C LEU A 142 -9.83 -3.36 -11.07
N ARG A 143 -10.78 -3.10 -11.97
CA ARG A 143 -11.97 -2.25 -11.76
C ARG A 143 -13.23 -3.05 -11.42
N SER A 144 -13.13 -4.37 -11.26
CA SER A 144 -14.27 -5.18 -10.89
C SER A 144 -14.74 -4.84 -9.47
N LYS A 145 -16.06 -4.82 -9.27
CA LYS A 145 -16.71 -4.32 -8.03
C LYS A 145 -16.38 -5.11 -6.77
N ASP A 146 -15.91 -6.34 -6.94
CA ASP A 146 -15.50 -7.30 -5.91
C ASP A 146 -13.99 -7.25 -5.62
N LYS A 147 -13.22 -6.41 -6.33
CA LYS A 147 -11.79 -6.25 -6.12
C LYS A 147 -11.48 -5.08 -5.19
N TYR A 148 -10.31 -5.16 -4.54
CA TYR A 148 -9.97 -4.30 -3.42
C TYR A 148 -9.73 -2.85 -3.80
N TYR A 149 -9.33 -2.56 -5.05
CA TYR A 149 -9.24 -1.18 -5.51
C TYR A 149 -10.62 -0.48 -5.47
N GLU A 150 -11.66 -1.09 -6.04
CA GLU A 150 -13.02 -0.54 -6.00
C GLU A 150 -13.63 -0.54 -4.58
N ALA A 151 -13.37 -1.58 -3.79
CA ALA A 151 -13.81 -1.61 -2.40
C ALA A 151 -13.17 -0.48 -1.57
N SER A 152 -11.87 -0.24 -1.75
CA SER A 152 -11.13 0.84 -1.08
C SER A 152 -11.60 2.24 -1.51
N LEU A 153 -11.99 2.42 -2.79
CA LEU A 153 -12.64 3.65 -3.25
C LEU A 153 -13.95 3.90 -2.50
N ARG A 154 -14.79 2.88 -2.29
CA ARG A 154 -16.04 3.05 -1.53
C ARG A 154 -15.77 3.47 -0.09
N VAL A 155 -14.81 2.84 0.57
CA VAL A 155 -14.36 3.22 1.91
C VAL A 155 -13.96 4.70 1.95
N TYR A 156 -13.10 5.14 1.02
CA TYR A 156 -12.70 6.55 0.94
C TYR A 156 -13.91 7.49 0.76
N HIS A 157 -14.82 7.16 -0.17
CA HIS A 157 -16.00 7.96 -0.45
C HIS A 157 -16.93 8.06 0.76
N ASP A 158 -17.12 6.99 1.52
CA ASP A 158 -17.99 6.99 2.69
C ASP A 158 -17.38 7.75 3.86
N VAL A 159 -16.06 7.62 4.09
CA VAL A 159 -15.35 8.46 5.06
C VAL A 159 -15.41 9.94 4.65
N ALA A 160 -15.26 10.25 3.36
CA ALA A 160 -15.35 11.63 2.86
C ALA A 160 -16.75 12.25 3.07
N LYS A 161 -17.82 11.45 2.96
CA LYS A 161 -19.18 11.90 3.29
C LYS A 161 -19.36 12.14 4.79
N LEU A 162 -18.74 11.32 5.63
CA LEU A 162 -18.80 11.46 7.10
C LEU A 162 -18.02 12.68 7.60
N TYR A 163 -16.94 13.07 6.91
CA TYR A 163 -16.06 14.16 7.30
C TYR A 163 -15.87 15.21 6.19
N PRO A 164 -16.94 15.92 5.77
CA PRO A 164 -16.94 16.75 4.57
C PRO A 164 -16.04 17.99 4.64
N THR A 165 -15.60 18.39 5.83
CA THR A 165 -14.76 19.57 6.06
C THR A 165 -13.32 19.22 6.49
N SER A 166 -13.01 17.93 6.61
CA SER A 166 -11.70 17.45 7.07
C SER A 166 -10.77 17.18 5.88
N SER A 167 -9.46 17.34 6.10
CA SER A 167 -8.46 16.79 5.17
C SER A 167 -8.36 15.28 5.37
N ILE A 168 -8.48 14.51 4.30
CA ILE A 168 -8.37 13.05 4.34
C ILE A 168 -6.98 12.64 3.88
N TRP A 169 -6.31 11.81 4.67
CA TRP A 169 -5.03 11.19 4.37
C TRP A 169 -5.17 9.67 4.43
N LEU A 170 -4.26 8.97 3.76
CA LEU A 170 -4.27 7.51 3.67
C LEU A 170 -2.99 6.92 4.27
N THR A 171 -3.13 5.74 4.85
CA THR A 171 -1.98 4.93 5.29
C THR A 171 -2.33 3.45 5.20
N GLY A 172 -1.29 2.63 5.13
CA GLY A 172 -1.46 1.19 5.08
C GLY A 172 -0.10 0.50 5.08
N HIS A 173 -0.17 -0.81 5.27
CA HIS A 173 0.98 -1.70 5.26
C HIS A 173 0.79 -2.78 4.19
N SER A 174 1.87 -3.17 3.49
CA SER A 174 1.84 -4.25 2.48
C SER A 174 0.81 -3.97 1.38
N LEU A 175 -0.08 -4.92 1.04
CA LEU A 175 -1.20 -4.74 0.11
C LEU A 175 -1.97 -3.41 0.31
N ALA A 176 -2.28 -3.07 1.57
CA ALA A 176 -3.00 -1.83 1.89
C ALA A 176 -2.19 -0.56 1.67
N ALA A 177 -0.87 -0.63 1.74
CA ALA A 177 0.01 0.49 1.44
C ALA A 177 -0.07 0.83 -0.06
N SER A 178 -0.03 -0.19 -0.92
CA SER A 178 -0.21 -0.04 -2.37
C SER A 178 -1.63 0.44 -2.71
N LEU A 179 -2.68 -0.12 -2.09
CA LEU A 179 -4.04 0.39 -2.26
C LEU A 179 -4.14 1.87 -1.84
N SER A 180 -3.58 2.24 -0.69
CA SER A 180 -3.56 3.63 -0.22
C SER A 180 -2.86 4.58 -1.21
N SER A 181 -1.76 4.16 -1.84
CA SER A 181 -1.11 4.90 -2.94
C SER A 181 -2.04 5.08 -4.14
N LEU A 182 -2.72 4.01 -4.59
CA LEU A 182 -3.63 4.08 -5.73
C LEU A 182 -4.82 5.01 -5.46
N ILE A 183 -5.45 4.91 -4.28
CA ILE A 183 -6.56 5.80 -3.90
C ILE A 183 -6.08 7.25 -3.74
N ALA A 184 -4.86 7.45 -3.22
CA ALA A 184 -4.24 8.77 -3.16
C ALA A 184 -4.07 9.39 -4.54
N GLN A 185 -3.60 8.64 -5.53
CA GLN A 185 -3.49 9.12 -6.91
C GLN A 185 -4.86 9.48 -7.49
N THR A 186 -5.88 8.65 -7.25
CA THR A 186 -7.24 8.86 -7.75
C THR A 186 -7.87 10.15 -7.24
N HIS A 187 -7.65 10.50 -5.97
CA HIS A 187 -8.23 11.69 -5.34
C HIS A 187 -7.23 12.84 -5.10
N GLY A 188 -5.99 12.66 -5.55
CA GLY A 188 -4.86 13.54 -5.29
C GLY A 188 -4.58 13.79 -3.81
N VAL A 189 -4.95 12.90 -2.88
CA VAL A 189 -4.75 13.07 -1.43
C VAL A 189 -3.40 12.54 -0.96
N PRO A 190 -2.88 13.01 0.20
CA PRO A 190 -1.67 12.44 0.78
C PRO A 190 -1.80 10.98 1.21
N ALA A 191 -0.75 10.18 0.97
CA ALA A 191 -0.59 8.82 1.49
C ALA A 191 0.80 8.57 2.06
N VAL A 192 0.86 7.96 3.25
CA VAL A 192 2.10 7.42 3.83
C VAL A 192 1.98 5.90 3.83
N ALA A 193 2.74 5.24 2.96
CA ALA A 193 2.66 3.82 2.67
C ALA A 193 3.86 3.09 3.30
N PHE A 194 3.64 1.98 4.01
CA PHE A 194 4.70 1.20 4.65
C PHE A 194 4.86 -0.17 4.01
N ALA A 195 6.10 -0.52 3.65
CA ALA A 195 6.45 -1.80 3.04
C ALA A 195 5.52 -2.16 1.86
N ALA A 196 5.18 -1.17 1.04
CA ALA A 196 4.33 -1.37 -0.13
C ALA A 196 5.08 -2.23 -1.17
N PRO A 197 4.46 -3.27 -1.74
CA PRO A 197 4.93 -3.81 -3.00
C PRO A 197 4.73 -2.80 -4.14
N GLY A 198 5.60 -2.84 -5.14
CA GLY A 198 5.58 -1.93 -6.29
C GLY A 198 4.25 -1.96 -7.03
N GLU A 199 3.53 -0.85 -7.03
CA GLU A 199 2.14 -0.69 -7.45
C GLU A 199 1.99 0.16 -8.72
N LYS A 200 3.09 0.69 -9.27
CA LYS A 200 3.07 1.53 -10.48
C LYS A 200 2.49 0.81 -11.69
N LEU A 201 2.73 -0.50 -11.82
CA LEU A 201 2.12 -1.32 -12.87
C LEU A 201 0.58 -1.30 -12.77
N ALA A 202 0.04 -1.50 -11.57
CA ALA A 202 -1.39 -1.41 -11.31
C ALA A 202 -1.92 0.02 -11.57
N ALA A 203 -1.19 1.05 -11.12
CA ALA A 203 -1.54 2.45 -11.38
C ALA A 203 -1.63 2.76 -12.88
N SER A 204 -0.69 2.23 -13.68
CA SER A 204 -0.69 2.37 -15.14
C SER A 204 -1.89 1.66 -15.77
N ARG A 205 -2.24 0.45 -15.32
CA ARG A 205 -3.44 -0.28 -15.80
C ARG A 205 -4.73 0.45 -15.42
N LEU A 206 -4.75 1.10 -14.28
CA LEU A 206 -5.85 1.94 -13.82
C LEU A 206 -5.86 3.33 -14.48
N HIS A 207 -4.94 3.62 -15.40
CA HIS A 207 -4.80 4.93 -16.06
C HIS A 207 -4.72 6.09 -15.07
N LEU A 208 -4.10 5.85 -13.90
CA LEU A 208 -3.94 6.86 -12.87
C LEU A 208 -2.89 7.90 -13.30
N PRO A 209 -3.02 9.16 -12.83
CA PRO A 209 -2.08 10.23 -13.18
C PRO A 209 -0.70 9.97 -12.55
N THR A 210 0.21 9.41 -13.35
CA THR A 210 1.55 8.96 -12.94
C THR A 210 2.68 9.88 -13.44
N TRP A 211 2.38 11.03 -14.04
CA TRP A 211 3.41 11.92 -14.63
C TRP A 211 2.92 13.31 -15.08
N LEU A 212 1.63 13.48 -15.36
CA LEU A 212 1.13 14.71 -16.01
C LEU A 212 1.20 15.97 -15.13
N HIS A 213 1.35 15.82 -13.82
CA HIS A 213 1.63 16.94 -12.92
C HIS A 213 2.80 16.57 -12.00
N PRO A 214 3.92 17.32 -12.03
CA PRO A 214 5.06 17.10 -11.12
C PRO A 214 4.67 17.08 -9.64
N ASP A 215 3.49 17.58 -9.29
CA ASP A 215 2.93 17.67 -7.94
C ASP A 215 2.02 16.48 -7.54
N SER A 216 1.56 15.63 -8.48
CA SER A 216 0.63 14.52 -8.15
C SER A 216 1.28 13.44 -7.31
N GLU A 217 2.56 13.15 -7.57
CA GLU A 217 3.34 12.14 -6.83
C GLU A 217 4.04 12.72 -5.58
N LYS A 218 4.06 14.04 -5.39
CA LYS A 218 4.77 14.71 -4.27
C LYS A 218 4.19 14.39 -2.89
N HIS A 219 3.02 13.77 -2.83
CA HIS A 219 2.29 13.52 -1.59
C HIS A 219 2.06 12.04 -1.31
N ILE A 220 2.78 11.17 -2.01
CA ILE A 220 2.76 9.72 -1.79
C ILE A 220 4.16 9.32 -1.40
N TRP A 221 4.32 8.81 -0.19
CA TRP A 221 5.61 8.44 0.39
C TRP A 221 5.61 6.97 0.76
N HIS A 222 6.48 6.20 0.13
CA HIS A 222 6.67 4.77 0.35
C HIS A 222 7.86 4.56 1.27
N PHE A 223 7.59 4.32 2.55
CA PHE A 223 8.59 3.94 3.53
C PHE A 223 8.85 2.43 3.46
N GLY A 224 10.11 2.05 3.29
CA GLY A 224 10.53 0.66 3.22
C GLY A 224 11.97 0.48 3.67
N ASN A 225 12.47 -0.74 3.61
CA ASN A 225 13.84 -1.06 3.99
C ASN A 225 14.47 -2.07 3.02
N THR A 226 15.78 -2.00 2.84
CA THR A 226 16.50 -2.84 1.86
C THR A 226 16.53 -4.33 2.21
N ALA A 227 16.27 -4.69 3.47
CA ALA A 227 16.18 -6.09 3.91
C ALA A 227 14.79 -6.71 3.70
N ASP A 228 13.79 -5.93 3.28
CA ASP A 228 12.44 -6.42 2.94
C ASP A 228 12.34 -6.80 1.44
N PRO A 229 12.27 -8.10 1.11
CA PRO A 229 12.24 -8.53 -0.29
C PRO A 229 10.90 -8.23 -1.01
N LEU A 230 9.82 -7.92 -0.29
CA LEU A 230 8.55 -7.51 -0.91
C LEU A 230 8.59 -6.05 -1.35
N PHE A 231 9.08 -5.16 -0.48
CA PHE A 231 9.29 -3.75 -0.83
C PHE A 231 10.33 -3.60 -1.95
N MET A 232 11.42 -4.38 -1.90
CA MET A 232 12.46 -4.36 -2.93
C MET A 232 12.07 -5.09 -4.22
N GLY A 233 10.92 -5.79 -4.25
CA GLY A 233 10.47 -6.53 -5.43
C GLY A 233 11.30 -7.77 -5.80
N THR A 234 12.04 -8.32 -4.82
CA THR A 234 12.93 -9.47 -5.02
C THR A 234 12.32 -10.81 -4.56
N CYS A 235 11.11 -10.79 -3.99
CA CYS A 235 10.35 -11.99 -3.62
C CYS A 235 9.59 -12.62 -4.82
N ASN A 236 10.28 -12.82 -5.95
CA ASN A 236 9.64 -13.17 -7.23
C ASN A 236 10.13 -14.48 -7.87
N GLY A 237 11.18 -15.10 -7.34
CA GLY A 237 11.74 -16.34 -7.88
C GLY A 237 10.84 -17.58 -7.64
N PRO A 238 10.95 -18.63 -8.47
CA PRO A 238 10.10 -19.84 -8.36
C PRO A 238 10.27 -20.62 -7.05
N LEU A 239 11.42 -20.47 -6.38
CA LEU A 239 11.71 -21.06 -5.06
C LEU A 239 11.63 -20.03 -3.92
N SER A 240 11.16 -18.80 -4.21
CA SER A 240 10.97 -17.79 -3.17
C SER A 240 9.86 -18.20 -2.22
N VAL A 241 9.93 -17.71 -0.99
CA VAL A 241 8.90 -17.94 0.02
C VAL A 241 7.53 -17.37 -0.40
N CYS A 242 7.51 -16.28 -1.17
CA CYS A 242 6.28 -15.74 -1.76
C CYS A 242 5.68 -16.70 -2.78
N ALA A 243 6.50 -17.24 -3.69
CA ALA A 243 6.06 -18.25 -4.65
C ALA A 243 5.52 -19.49 -3.94
N ILE A 244 6.22 -20.01 -2.94
CA ILE A 244 5.77 -21.17 -2.15
C ILE A 244 4.44 -20.86 -1.43
N GLY A 245 4.23 -19.62 -0.98
CA GLY A 245 2.97 -19.13 -0.40
C GLY A 245 1.84 -18.87 -1.41
N GLY A 246 2.12 -18.98 -2.71
CA GLY A 246 1.17 -18.72 -3.80
C GLY A 246 0.98 -17.23 -4.13
N TYR A 247 1.95 -16.39 -3.79
CA TYR A 247 2.00 -14.97 -4.13
C TYR A 247 2.95 -14.74 -5.31
N ALA A 248 2.42 -14.20 -6.39
CA ALA A 248 3.12 -13.86 -7.63
C ALA A 248 3.50 -12.38 -7.63
N MET A 249 4.56 -12.06 -6.90
CA MET A 249 5.00 -10.69 -6.64
C MET A 249 6.05 -10.25 -7.66
N GLU A 250 5.63 -9.98 -8.90
CA GLU A 250 6.54 -9.69 -10.02
C GLU A 250 6.87 -8.19 -10.19
N SER A 251 6.05 -7.31 -9.64
CA SER A 251 6.24 -5.85 -9.72
C SER A 251 7.18 -5.32 -8.63
N GLN A 252 7.91 -4.26 -8.98
CA GLN A 252 8.90 -3.60 -8.12
C GLN A 252 8.83 -2.06 -8.19
N CYS A 253 8.14 -1.49 -9.19
CA CYS A 253 8.14 -0.04 -9.38
C CYS A 253 7.07 0.69 -8.56
N HIS A 254 7.44 1.80 -7.91
CA HIS A 254 6.50 2.69 -7.22
C HIS A 254 6.10 3.93 -8.03
N SER A 255 4.89 4.44 -7.80
CA SER A 255 4.36 5.67 -8.44
C SER A 255 4.45 6.93 -7.57
N GLY A 256 5.07 6.85 -6.39
CA GLY A 256 5.32 7.96 -5.48
C GLY A 256 6.81 8.19 -5.20
N LEU A 257 7.12 8.85 -4.08
CA LEU A 257 8.48 8.95 -3.56
C LEU A 257 8.83 7.71 -2.73
N GLU A 258 10.06 7.22 -2.86
CA GLU A 258 10.62 6.14 -2.04
C GLU A 258 11.47 6.74 -0.91
N CYS A 259 11.16 6.34 0.33
CA CYS A 259 11.86 6.73 1.56
C CYS A 259 12.44 5.46 2.19
N VAL A 260 13.65 5.07 1.78
CA VAL A 260 14.21 3.74 2.05
C VAL A 260 15.25 3.80 3.16
N TYR A 261 15.10 2.95 4.19
CA TYR A 261 16.14 2.67 5.17
C TYR A 261 17.09 1.61 4.61
N ASP A 262 18.38 1.93 4.50
CA ASP A 262 19.41 1.01 4.00
C ASP A 262 19.89 0.07 5.11
N THR A 263 18.97 -0.76 5.61
CA THR A 263 19.22 -1.68 6.74
C THR A 263 20.28 -2.73 6.42
N VAL A 264 20.49 -3.06 5.14
CA VAL A 264 21.52 -4.01 4.72
C VAL A 264 22.90 -3.37 4.89
N ALA A 265 23.11 -2.16 4.37
CA ALA A 265 24.42 -1.50 4.48
C ALA A 265 24.68 -0.91 5.88
N ASP A 266 23.66 -0.33 6.51
CA ASP A 266 23.81 0.40 7.77
C ASP A 266 23.80 -0.52 9.00
N LYS A 267 23.09 -1.65 8.94
CA LYS A 267 22.80 -2.52 10.09
C LYS A 267 23.14 -3.99 9.87
N ASP A 268 23.66 -4.37 8.69
CA ASP A 268 24.04 -5.74 8.33
C ASP A 268 22.85 -6.73 8.36
N TYR A 269 21.64 -6.25 8.06
CA TYR A 269 20.46 -7.11 7.98
C TYR A 269 20.52 -7.99 6.73
N GLU A 270 20.34 -9.30 6.90
CA GLU A 270 20.11 -10.21 5.76
C GLU A 270 18.68 -10.04 5.22
N MET A 271 18.49 -10.15 3.90
CA MET A 271 17.14 -10.07 3.32
C MET A 271 16.21 -11.16 3.88
N SER A 272 15.05 -10.76 4.41
CA SER A 272 14.08 -11.68 5.00
C SER A 272 12.68 -11.06 5.06
N LEU A 273 11.64 -11.90 4.85
CA LEU A 273 10.25 -11.49 5.06
C LEU A 273 9.96 -11.07 6.51
N THR A 274 10.83 -11.37 7.47
CA THR A 274 10.69 -10.85 8.84
C THR A 274 10.70 -9.32 8.84
N TYR A 275 11.52 -8.67 8.00
CA TYR A 275 11.61 -7.22 7.91
C TYR A 275 10.48 -6.56 7.12
N HIS A 276 9.60 -7.37 6.52
CA HIS A 276 8.34 -6.89 5.96
C HIS A 276 7.29 -6.61 7.03
N LYS A 277 7.35 -7.27 8.21
CA LYS A 277 6.29 -7.13 9.23
C LYS A 277 6.19 -5.68 9.73
N ILE A 278 4.97 -5.18 9.91
CA ILE A 278 4.73 -3.80 10.34
C ILE A 278 5.40 -3.48 11.69
N GLU A 279 5.45 -4.44 12.61
CA GLU A 279 6.14 -4.28 13.89
C GLU A 279 7.65 -4.08 13.67
N LYS A 280 8.25 -4.82 12.73
CA LYS A 280 9.66 -4.64 12.35
C LYS A 280 9.91 -3.35 11.60
N VAL A 281 8.97 -2.89 10.78
CA VAL A 281 9.07 -1.57 10.15
C VAL A 281 9.07 -0.47 11.21
N ILE A 282 8.22 -0.55 12.24
CA ILE A 282 8.22 0.39 13.37
C ILE A 282 9.56 0.35 14.11
N GLU A 283 10.06 -0.84 14.46
CA GLU A 283 11.37 -1.00 15.10
C GLU A 283 12.50 -0.38 14.27
N ILE A 284 12.54 -0.62 12.96
CA ILE A 284 13.54 -0.03 12.06
C ILE A 284 13.45 1.49 12.07
N ILE A 285 12.25 2.09 11.98
CA ILE A 285 12.12 3.54 12.06
C ILE A 285 12.67 4.06 13.40
N ASP A 286 12.46 3.32 14.49
CA ASP A 286 12.98 3.67 15.81
C ASP A 286 14.51 3.56 15.92
N GLU A 287 15.15 2.66 15.19
CA GLU A 287 16.62 2.48 15.16
C GLU A 287 17.40 3.59 14.44
N TYR A 288 16.72 4.45 13.68
CA TYR A 288 17.32 5.57 12.95
C TYR A 288 17.01 6.91 13.62
N ASP A 289 17.98 7.83 13.66
CA ASP A 289 17.81 9.16 14.29
C ASP A 289 16.80 10.05 13.56
N LYS A 290 16.62 9.85 12.26
CA LYS A 290 15.74 10.63 11.38
C LYS A 290 15.01 9.70 10.42
N PRO A 291 13.84 10.11 9.90
CA PRO A 291 13.19 9.41 8.81
C PRO A 291 14.12 9.25 7.60
N ALA A 292 13.95 8.15 6.87
CA ALA A 292 14.61 7.95 5.59
C ALA A 292 14.32 9.12 4.63
N ALA A 293 15.34 9.56 3.91
CA ALA A 293 15.18 10.62 2.93
C ALA A 293 14.34 10.12 1.75
N CYS A 294 13.29 10.85 1.41
CA CYS A 294 12.41 10.51 0.29
C CYS A 294 12.97 11.03 -1.03
N SER A 295 13.04 10.17 -2.04
CA SER A 295 13.52 10.54 -3.36
C SER A 295 12.65 9.91 -4.45
N ARG A 296 12.75 10.41 -5.69
CA ARG A 296 12.04 9.79 -6.80
C ARG A 296 12.69 8.43 -7.10
N PRO A 297 11.89 7.38 -7.28
CA PRO A 297 12.41 6.09 -7.72
C PRO A 297 13.25 6.24 -8.98
N MET A 298 14.29 5.43 -9.10
CA MET A 298 15.03 5.34 -10.36
C MET A 298 14.10 4.84 -11.49
N SER A 299 14.51 5.05 -12.74
CA SER A 299 13.76 4.51 -13.89
C SER A 299 13.58 3.01 -13.73
N CYS A 300 12.32 2.58 -13.61
CA CYS A 300 11.94 1.22 -13.30
C CYS A 300 10.91 0.74 -14.33
N GLN A 301 11.07 -0.50 -14.78
CA GLN A 301 10.16 -1.16 -15.72
C GLN A 301 9.81 -2.55 -15.19
N ASP A 302 8.53 -2.76 -14.90
CA ASP A 302 7.97 -4.06 -14.56
C ASP A 302 7.67 -4.87 -15.83
N CYS A 303 7.68 -6.20 -15.71
CA CYS A 303 7.12 -7.11 -16.71
C CYS A 303 7.69 -6.97 -18.14
N TYR A 304 8.97 -6.62 -18.28
CA TYR A 304 9.60 -6.36 -19.58
C TYR A 304 9.58 -7.56 -20.55
N LEU A 305 9.42 -8.79 -20.05
CA LEU A 305 9.29 -10.01 -20.86
C LEU A 305 7.88 -10.24 -21.40
N TRP A 306 6.87 -9.56 -20.86
CA TRP A 306 5.47 -9.76 -21.19
C TRP A 306 5.03 -8.90 -22.38
N ASN A 307 4.30 -9.52 -23.30
CA ASN A 307 3.63 -8.86 -24.41
C ASN A 307 2.16 -8.57 -24.05
N PHE A 308 1.82 -7.29 -23.86
CA PHE A 308 0.47 -6.85 -23.51
C PHE A 308 -0.30 -6.44 -24.77
N ILE A 309 -1.28 -7.24 -25.16
CA ILE A 309 -2.13 -6.96 -26.33
C ILE A 309 -3.42 -6.24 -25.90
N ARG A 310 -3.97 -5.42 -26.79
CA ARG A 310 -5.30 -4.82 -26.62
C ARG A 310 -6.26 -5.50 -27.59
N ASP A 311 -7.22 -6.21 -27.01
CA ASP A 311 -8.41 -6.77 -27.67
C ASP A 311 -9.60 -5.81 -27.56
#